data_AF-A0A2G9MZL4-F1
#
_entry.id   AF-A0A2G9MZL4-F1
#
_cell.length_a   1.000
_cell.length_b   1.000
_cell.length_c   1.000
_cell.angle_alpha   90.00
_cell.angle_beta   90.00
_cell.angle_gamma   90.00
#
_symmetry.space_group_name_H-M   'P 1'
#
loop_
_entity.id
_entity.type
_entity.pdbx_description
1 polymer ?
#
loop_
_entity_poly.entity_id
_entity_poly.type
_entity_poly.pdbx_seq_one_letter_code
_entity_poly.pdbx_strand_id
1 'polypeptide(L)'
;MLLVFSLSILMIAPAYASVTSLTLENNSYTKDEKPVFVGNEQEGNKSVFIIVYDSAGNSKGMLSDPSSENDGTFSTLPREIVSKIFNSKGLYNATAFTVDQKVEDGFTIKIEYDGSKIFVVPDFVLKLNPITDQIVEEKKTVTFTATLTESLKDVVFSLEKNPPTGASIDSKTGKFLWTPTESQGPATYVFDIVAKKGVVEDRKPLKITVTEPAAPIIQPKPEPKVEPEPEPKVEPEPTEVGIAPFVDPTKDPQSYVDRYNNEPSYKKWFDANFPEYSSIYQAVGLEEPKGIDPFVDPNIDPQYYIDRYNNEPSYKKWFDANFPDMTIYDAVGLEEPEIKEQEIGQCGPGTDLVDGVCAIV
;
A
#
# COMPACT_ATOMS: atom_id res chain seq x y z
N MET A 1 31.00 15.44 -19.66
CA MET A 1 31.91 15.44 -18.50
C MET A 1 31.07 15.74 -17.28
N LEU A 2 30.55 14.68 -16.63
CA LEU A 2 29.67 14.81 -15.47
C LEU A 2 30.55 15.22 -14.27
N LEU A 3 30.31 16.41 -13.74
CA LEU A 3 30.88 16.86 -12.47
C LEU A 3 30.23 16.06 -11.33
N VAL A 4 30.99 15.12 -10.76
CA VAL A 4 30.63 14.45 -9.51
C VAL A 4 30.99 15.41 -8.37
N PHE A 5 30.01 16.14 -7.87
CA PHE A 5 30.16 16.85 -6.60
C PHE A 5 30.12 15.83 -5.47
N SER A 6 31.30 15.46 -4.96
CA SER A 6 31.44 14.76 -3.69
C SER A 6 30.90 15.67 -2.59
N LEU A 7 29.80 15.27 -1.97
CA LEU A 7 29.14 16.01 -0.92
C LEU A 7 29.80 15.65 0.41
N SER A 8 30.86 16.39 0.77
CA SER A 8 31.50 16.26 2.07
C SER A 8 30.47 16.46 3.18
N ILE A 9 30.27 15.45 4.02
CA ILE A 9 29.50 15.54 5.26
C ILE A 9 30.26 16.53 6.15
N LEU A 10 29.68 17.72 6.34
CA LEU A 10 30.25 18.75 7.21
C LEU A 10 30.07 18.31 8.67
N MET A 11 30.94 17.42 9.14
CA MET A 11 31.19 17.31 10.58
C MET A 11 31.79 18.64 11.02
N ILE A 12 31.19 19.29 12.02
CA ILE A 12 31.71 20.56 12.55
C ILE A 12 32.99 20.22 13.29
N ALA A 13 34.11 20.20 12.58
CA ALA A 13 35.43 20.18 13.20
C ALA A 13 35.53 21.43 14.09
N PRO A 14 36.09 21.34 15.31
CA PRO A 14 36.47 22.52 16.07
C PRO A 14 37.25 23.47 15.15
N ALA A 15 37.02 24.79 15.23
CA ALA A 15 37.69 25.77 14.37
C ALA A 15 39.23 25.76 14.46
N TYR A 16 39.78 24.97 15.40
CA TYR A 16 41.20 24.80 15.70
C TYR A 16 41.69 23.36 15.53
N ALA A 17 40.86 22.44 15.01
CA ALA A 17 41.26 21.04 14.85
C ALA A 17 42.08 20.83 13.58
N SER A 18 43.37 20.47 13.74
CA SER A 18 44.22 20.11 12.59
C SER A 18 43.72 18.83 11.91
N VAL A 19 43.21 17.87 12.69
CA VAL A 19 42.47 16.72 12.16
C VAL A 19 41.01 17.11 11.89
N THR A 20 40.53 16.86 10.68
CA THR A 20 39.18 17.25 10.23
C THR A 20 38.19 16.10 10.26
N SER A 21 38.67 14.86 10.25
CA SER A 21 37.84 13.67 10.34
C SER A 21 38.59 12.48 10.93
N LEU A 22 37.83 11.58 11.56
CA LEU A 22 38.29 10.29 12.07
C LEU A 22 37.13 9.30 12.00
N THR A 23 37.38 8.08 11.56
CA THR A 23 36.41 6.97 11.59
C THR A 23 37.15 5.63 11.59
N LEU A 24 36.41 4.54 11.75
CA LEU A 24 36.86 3.20 11.42
C LEU A 24 36.73 2.97 9.90
N GLU A 25 37.68 2.27 9.29
CA GLU A 25 37.64 1.92 7.86
C GLU A 25 36.43 1.04 7.52
N ASN A 26 36.07 0.12 8.41
CA ASN A 26 34.86 -0.70 8.32
C ASN A 26 33.82 -0.26 9.37
N ASN A 27 32.54 -0.53 9.10
CA ASN A 27 31.43 -0.16 9.99
C ASN A 27 31.56 -0.72 11.42
N SER A 28 32.19 -1.89 11.58
CA SER A 28 32.46 -2.49 12.88
C SER A 28 33.60 -3.50 12.79
N TYR A 29 34.24 -3.77 13.93
CA TYR A 29 35.27 -4.79 14.08
C TYR A 29 35.00 -5.69 15.28
N THR A 30 35.00 -7.00 15.07
CA THR A 30 34.94 -8.02 16.12
C THR A 30 36.27 -8.15 16.85
N LYS A 31 36.26 -8.82 18.01
CA LYS A 31 37.44 -9.01 18.88
C LYS A 31 38.68 -9.63 18.19
N ASP A 32 38.46 -10.43 17.14
CA ASP A 32 39.51 -11.18 16.43
C ASP A 32 40.00 -10.45 15.18
N GLU A 33 39.37 -9.32 14.84
CA GLU A 33 39.75 -8.49 13.70
C GLU A 33 40.74 -7.39 14.09
N LYS A 34 41.37 -6.82 13.07
CA LYS A 34 42.41 -5.81 13.19
C LYS A 34 41.87 -4.45 12.74
N PRO A 35 41.19 -3.69 13.63
CA PRO A 35 40.61 -2.41 13.26
C PRO A 35 41.66 -1.44 12.71
N VAL A 36 41.21 -0.67 11.72
CA VAL A 36 41.96 0.40 11.08
C VAL A 36 41.18 1.69 11.26
N PHE A 37 41.83 2.71 11.80
CA PHE A 37 41.33 4.08 11.83
C PHE A 37 41.82 4.83 10.60
N VAL A 38 40.91 5.56 9.98
CA VAL A 38 41.18 6.41 8.82
C VAL A 38 40.62 7.81 9.07
N GLY A 39 41.24 8.80 8.44
CA GLY A 39 40.81 10.19 8.59
C GLY A 39 41.55 11.13 7.66
N ASN A 40 41.35 12.42 7.89
CA ASN A 40 41.98 13.49 7.13
C ASN A 40 42.41 14.62 8.07
N GLU A 41 43.54 15.27 7.77
CA GLU A 41 44.04 16.47 8.44
C GLU A 41 44.38 17.57 7.42
N GLN A 42 44.46 18.83 7.86
CA GLN A 42 44.43 19.99 6.95
C GLN A 42 45.73 20.26 6.18
N GLU A 43 46.90 19.94 6.72
CA GLU A 43 48.18 20.45 6.21
C GLU A 43 48.92 19.47 5.29
N GLY A 44 48.71 18.16 5.46
CA GLY A 44 49.48 17.11 4.81
C GLY A 44 50.80 16.82 5.52
N ASN A 45 51.31 15.59 5.36
CA ASN A 45 52.64 15.16 5.85
C ASN A 45 52.86 15.37 7.36
N LYS A 46 51.83 15.19 8.18
CA LYS A 46 51.89 15.30 9.64
C LYS A 46 51.89 13.93 10.29
N SER A 47 52.62 13.78 11.38
CA SER A 47 52.40 12.66 12.29
C SER A 47 51.10 12.86 13.04
N VAL A 48 50.25 11.83 13.03
CA VAL A 48 48.94 11.81 13.67
C VAL A 48 48.99 10.82 14.83
N PHE A 49 48.36 11.19 15.93
CA PHE A 49 48.21 10.35 17.11
C PHE A 49 46.73 10.13 17.39
N ILE A 50 46.37 8.94 17.84
CA ILE A 50 45.01 8.61 18.25
C ILE A 50 45.07 8.05 19.67
N ILE A 51 44.46 8.71 20.63
CA ILE A 51 44.34 8.21 22.01
C ILE A 51 42.91 7.76 22.26
N VAL A 52 42.75 6.57 22.83
CA VAL A 52 41.46 6.03 23.24
C VAL A 52 41.29 6.18 24.75
N TYR A 53 40.16 6.74 25.17
CA TYR A 53 39.75 6.94 26.56
C TYR A 53 38.48 6.14 26.86
N ASP A 54 38.35 5.64 28.09
CA ASP A 54 37.07 5.12 28.58
C ASP A 54 36.11 6.25 28.99
N SER A 55 34.88 5.88 29.36
CA SER A 55 33.86 6.81 29.83
C SER A 55 34.22 7.57 31.11
N ALA A 56 35.22 7.11 31.87
CA ALA A 56 35.74 7.79 33.05
C ALA A 56 36.92 8.73 32.73
N GLY A 57 37.31 8.83 31.46
CA GLY A 57 38.41 9.67 30.99
C GLY A 57 39.79 9.03 31.16
N ASN A 58 39.88 7.74 31.51
CA ASN A 58 41.16 7.06 31.62
C ASN A 58 41.65 6.64 30.23
N SER A 59 42.91 6.93 29.91
CA SER A 59 43.53 6.44 28.67
C SER A 59 43.65 4.91 28.69
N LYS A 60 43.24 4.28 27.58
CA LYS A 60 43.28 2.82 27.36
C LYS A 60 44.32 2.40 26.35
N GLY A 61 44.74 3.31 25.48
CA GLY A 61 45.77 3.04 24.48
C GLY A 61 46.01 4.24 23.58
N MET A 62 47.13 4.19 22.88
CA MET A 62 47.56 5.21 21.93
C MET A 62 48.08 4.54 20.67
N LEU A 63 47.67 5.06 19.51
CA LEU A 63 48.17 4.71 18.19
C LEU A 63 48.98 5.90 17.69
N SER A 64 50.22 5.66 17.28
CA SER A 64 51.20 6.69 16.94
C SER A 64 51.93 6.42 15.62
N ASP A 65 51.40 5.47 14.86
CA ASP A 65 51.92 5.04 13.57
C ASP A 65 51.37 5.75 12.33
N PRO A 66 50.20 6.43 12.32
CA PRO A 66 49.77 7.12 11.12
C PRO A 66 50.59 8.41 10.91
N SER A 67 51.18 8.53 9.72
CA SER A 67 51.56 9.81 9.14
C SER A 67 50.59 10.09 8.00
N SER A 68 50.13 11.32 7.88
CA SER A 68 49.29 11.71 6.76
C SER A 68 50.08 11.85 5.47
N GLU A 69 49.43 11.58 4.36
CA GLU A 69 49.92 11.82 3.01
C GLU A 69 49.91 13.32 2.68
N ASN A 70 50.41 13.68 1.50
CA ASN A 70 50.41 15.08 1.02
C ASN A 70 49.00 15.72 0.95
N ASP A 71 47.95 14.90 0.81
CA ASP A 71 46.56 15.34 0.75
C ASP A 71 45.86 15.33 2.12
N GLY A 72 46.62 15.07 3.18
CA GLY A 72 46.13 15.03 4.55
C GLY A 72 45.46 13.71 4.94
N THR A 73 45.30 12.76 4.03
CA THR A 73 44.71 11.45 4.37
C THR A 73 45.65 10.64 5.24
N PHE A 74 45.13 9.93 6.24
CA PHE A 74 45.93 9.04 7.08
C PHE A 74 45.19 7.74 7.41
N SER A 75 45.96 6.69 7.70
CA SER A 75 45.46 5.38 8.15
C SER A 75 46.40 4.75 9.17
N THR A 76 45.88 4.15 10.22
CA THR A 76 46.67 3.33 11.16
C THR A 76 47.03 1.98 10.54
N LEU A 77 48.06 1.31 11.04
CA LEU A 77 48.31 -0.09 10.67
C LEU A 77 47.26 -1.01 11.32
N PRO A 78 46.81 -2.08 10.63
CA PRO A 78 45.89 -3.06 11.22
C PRO A 78 46.51 -3.74 12.45
N ARG A 79 45.88 -3.61 13.62
CA ARG A 79 46.37 -4.18 14.90
C ARG A 79 45.25 -4.82 15.70
N GLU A 80 45.56 -5.91 16.41
CA GLU A 80 44.65 -6.55 17.39
C GLU A 80 44.55 -5.69 18.65
N ILE A 81 43.74 -4.64 18.59
CA ILE A 81 43.53 -3.69 19.69
C ILE A 81 42.18 -3.86 20.38
N VAL A 82 41.21 -4.54 19.76
CA VAL A 82 39.84 -4.65 20.31
C VAL A 82 39.88 -5.27 21.71
N SER A 83 40.49 -6.45 21.84
CA SER A 83 40.64 -7.15 23.13
C SER A 83 41.60 -6.48 24.12
N LYS A 84 42.44 -5.54 23.67
CA LYS A 84 43.47 -4.88 24.50
C LYS A 84 43.01 -3.53 25.06
N ILE A 85 42.32 -2.75 24.25
CA ILE A 85 41.88 -1.37 24.54
C ILE A 85 40.41 -1.33 25.00
N PHE A 86 39.56 -2.22 24.46
CA PHE A 86 38.12 -2.25 24.73
C PHE A 86 37.76 -3.43 25.63
N ASN A 87 38.21 -3.36 26.89
CA ASN A 87 38.18 -4.47 27.85
C ASN A 87 36.82 -4.63 28.56
N SER A 88 35.94 -3.65 28.45
CA SER A 88 34.65 -3.59 29.16
C SER A 88 33.58 -3.04 28.23
N LYS A 89 32.36 -3.60 28.28
CA LYS A 89 31.24 -3.06 27.50
C LYS A 89 31.01 -1.60 27.83
N GLY A 90 30.74 -0.78 26.82
CA GLY A 90 30.42 0.63 27.00
C GLY A 90 31.02 1.56 25.95
N LEU A 91 30.99 2.85 26.28
CA LEU A 91 31.43 3.93 25.40
C LEU A 91 32.89 4.31 25.67
N TYR A 92 33.58 4.61 24.58
CA TYR A 92 34.96 5.06 24.52
C TYR A 92 35.05 6.29 23.64
N ASN A 93 36.01 7.16 23.91
CA ASN A 93 36.32 8.30 23.06
C ASN A 93 37.67 8.06 22.38
N ALA A 94 37.73 8.14 21.06
CA ALA A 94 38.98 8.12 20.31
C ALA A 94 39.25 9.54 19.79
N THR A 95 40.35 10.13 20.25
CA THR A 95 40.74 11.51 19.92
C THR A 95 41.98 11.49 19.04
N ALA A 96 41.86 12.00 17.81
CA ALA A 96 42.95 12.18 16.87
C ALA A 96 43.46 13.62 16.85
N PHE A 97 44.79 13.78 16.83
CA PHE A 97 45.45 15.09 16.79
C PHE A 97 46.81 14.97 16.09
N THR A 98 47.30 16.06 15.50
CA THR A 98 48.64 16.10 14.89
C THR A 98 49.71 16.37 15.95
N VAL A 99 50.98 16.12 15.62
CA VAL A 99 52.13 16.39 16.52
C VAL A 99 52.22 17.84 17.00
N ASP A 100 51.74 18.78 16.20
CA ASP A 100 51.78 20.22 16.50
C ASP A 100 50.55 20.70 17.29
N GLN A 101 49.62 19.79 17.58
CA GLN A 101 48.33 20.08 18.19
C GLN A 101 48.26 19.54 19.62
N LYS A 102 47.56 20.25 20.52
CA LYS A 102 47.20 19.72 21.83
C LYS A 102 46.06 18.71 21.71
N VAL A 103 46.10 17.63 22.50
CA VAL A 103 45.06 16.59 22.50
C VAL A 103 43.64 17.14 22.76
N GLU A 104 43.50 18.19 23.58
CA GLU A 104 42.22 18.83 23.91
C GLU A 104 41.54 19.50 22.71
N ASP A 105 42.31 19.87 21.69
CA ASP A 105 41.82 20.46 20.45
C ASP A 105 41.60 19.41 19.35
N GLY A 106 41.88 18.13 19.65
CA GLY A 106 41.82 17.02 18.71
C GLY A 106 40.39 16.66 18.27
N PHE A 107 40.29 15.99 17.13
CA PHE A 107 39.02 15.47 16.62
C PHE A 107 38.63 14.20 17.36
N THR A 108 37.45 14.18 17.98
CA THR A 108 37.01 13.06 18.82
C THR A 108 35.80 12.35 18.22
N ILE A 109 35.85 11.02 18.13
CA ILE A 109 34.69 10.17 17.87
C ILE A 109 34.35 9.32 19.08
N LYS A 110 33.08 8.95 19.20
CA LYS A 110 32.61 7.97 20.17
C LYS A 110 32.62 6.58 19.54
N ILE A 111 33.08 5.60 20.29
CA ILE A 111 33.11 4.18 19.91
C ILE A 111 32.38 3.40 20.99
N GLU A 112 31.47 2.52 20.60
CA GLU A 112 30.82 1.59 21.52
C GLU A 112 31.41 0.20 21.35
N TYR A 113 31.69 -0.46 22.47
CA TYR A 113 31.95 -1.89 22.53
C TYR A 113 30.76 -2.62 23.16
N ASP A 114 30.07 -3.45 22.38
CA ASP A 114 28.87 -4.20 22.83
C ASP A 114 29.21 -5.51 23.57
N GLY A 115 30.49 -5.84 23.69
CA GLY A 115 31.01 -7.10 24.22
C GLY A 115 31.42 -8.13 23.18
N SER A 116 31.14 -7.87 21.90
CA SER A 116 31.51 -8.72 20.77
C SER A 116 32.30 -7.94 19.72
N LYS A 117 31.89 -6.71 19.43
CA LYS A 117 32.47 -5.85 18.41
C LYS A 117 32.49 -4.38 18.82
N ILE A 118 33.37 -3.61 18.19
CA ILE A 118 33.40 -2.15 18.26
C ILE A 118 32.75 -1.54 17.03
N PHE A 119 32.10 -0.40 17.19
CA PHE A 119 31.58 0.42 16.10
C PHE A 119 31.57 1.89 16.50
N VAL A 120 31.70 2.79 15.53
CA VAL A 120 31.60 4.24 15.77
C VAL A 120 30.15 4.56 16.10
N VAL A 121 29.94 5.24 17.23
CA VAL A 121 28.64 5.79 17.59
C VAL A 121 28.45 7.09 16.81
N PRO A 122 27.44 7.18 15.94
CA PRO A 122 27.23 8.40 15.20
C PRO A 122 26.78 9.54 16.11
N ASP A 123 27.22 10.76 15.79
CA ASP A 123 26.82 11.99 16.51
C ASP A 123 25.51 12.59 15.95
N PHE A 124 24.55 11.72 15.61
CA PHE A 124 23.22 12.13 15.18
C PHE A 124 22.16 11.26 15.83
N VAL A 125 20.95 11.80 15.99
CA VAL A 125 19.80 11.03 16.48
C VAL A 125 18.95 10.61 15.30
N LEU A 126 19.01 9.32 14.94
CA LEU A 126 18.08 8.76 13.95
C LEU A 126 16.76 8.45 14.63
N LYS A 127 15.76 9.31 14.41
CA LYS A 127 14.43 9.17 15.01
C LYS A 127 13.36 9.46 13.97
N LEU A 128 12.54 8.46 13.66
CA LEU A 128 11.33 8.60 12.89
C LEU A 128 10.28 9.37 13.70
N ASN A 129 9.65 10.34 13.05
CA ASN A 129 8.48 11.01 13.59
C ASN A 129 7.31 10.00 13.68
N PRO A 130 6.34 10.21 14.59
CA PRO A 130 5.14 9.40 14.63
C PRO A 130 4.45 9.34 13.26
N ILE A 131 4.01 8.15 12.86
CA ILE A 131 3.26 7.92 11.62
C ILE A 131 1.86 7.52 12.05
N THR A 132 0.85 8.28 11.60
CA THR A 132 -0.54 8.03 11.95
C THR A 132 -1.07 6.82 11.18
N ASP A 133 -1.75 5.92 11.89
CA ASP A 133 -2.51 4.83 11.29
C ASP A 133 -3.48 5.35 10.22
N GLN A 134 -3.67 4.59 9.15
CA GLN A 134 -4.49 4.98 8.00
C GLN A 134 -5.71 4.09 7.87
N ILE A 135 -6.78 4.66 7.33
CA ILE A 135 -7.94 3.92 6.84
C ILE A 135 -8.10 4.29 5.38
N VAL A 136 -8.17 3.30 4.51
CA VAL A 136 -8.30 3.48 3.07
C VAL A 136 -9.29 2.47 2.53
N GLU A 137 -10.11 2.85 1.56
CA GLU A 137 -10.94 1.88 0.86
C GLU A 137 -10.09 1.11 -0.16
N GLU A 138 -10.50 -0.11 -0.50
CA GLU A 138 -9.93 -0.80 -1.65
C GLU A 138 -9.93 0.07 -2.92
N LYS A 139 -8.98 -0.18 -3.83
CA LYS A 139 -8.78 0.55 -5.09
C LYS A 139 -8.44 2.04 -4.92
N LYS A 140 -8.46 2.60 -3.70
CA LYS A 140 -7.97 3.95 -3.39
C LYS A 140 -6.51 3.93 -2.96
N THR A 141 -5.74 4.88 -3.48
CA THR A 141 -4.31 4.98 -3.18
C THR A 141 -4.08 5.72 -1.87
N VAL A 142 -3.31 5.10 -0.96
CA VAL A 142 -2.74 5.75 0.21
C VAL A 142 -1.30 6.18 -0.09
N THR A 143 -0.98 7.43 0.27
CA THR A 143 0.37 7.97 0.14
C THR A 143 0.68 8.94 1.28
N PHE A 144 1.90 8.87 1.80
CA PHE A 144 2.45 9.79 2.79
C PHE A 144 3.97 9.71 2.73
N THR A 145 4.66 10.58 3.45
CA THR A 145 6.13 10.57 3.53
C THR A 145 6.56 10.34 4.97
N ALA A 146 7.34 9.29 5.21
CA ALA A 146 7.99 9.07 6.50
C ALA A 146 9.06 10.16 6.69
N THR A 147 9.06 10.81 7.85
CA THR A 147 9.98 11.91 8.15
C THR A 147 10.76 11.63 9.44
N LEU A 148 11.94 12.23 9.53
CA LEU A 148 12.79 12.16 10.71
C LEU A 148 12.65 13.45 11.54
N THR A 149 12.97 13.36 12.83
CA THR A 149 13.03 14.55 13.70
C THR A 149 14.13 15.51 13.25
N GLU A 150 15.26 14.99 12.74
CA GLU A 150 16.36 15.77 12.19
C GLU A 150 16.53 15.51 10.69
N SER A 151 16.90 16.53 9.94
CA SER A 151 17.21 16.40 8.51
C SER A 151 18.56 15.73 8.31
N LEU A 152 18.54 14.42 8.10
CA LEU A 152 19.73 13.60 7.87
C LEU A 152 19.86 13.23 6.38
N LYS A 153 21.07 13.32 5.84
CA LYS A 153 21.43 12.78 4.52
C LYS A 153 21.75 11.28 4.60
N ASP A 154 21.68 10.59 3.47
CA ASP A 154 22.08 9.18 3.31
C ASP A 154 21.35 8.20 4.24
N VAL A 155 20.08 8.50 4.55
CA VAL A 155 19.18 7.59 5.24
C VAL A 155 18.47 6.73 4.20
N VAL A 156 18.33 5.44 4.50
CA VAL A 156 17.61 4.47 3.68
C VAL A 156 16.31 4.10 4.38
N PHE A 157 15.19 4.29 3.69
CA PHE A 157 13.85 3.88 4.14
C PHE A 157 13.47 2.52 3.56
N SER A 158 12.81 1.68 4.36
CA SER A 158 12.33 0.36 3.94
C SER A 158 11.06 -0.06 4.69
N LEU A 159 10.42 -1.12 4.20
CA LEU A 159 9.28 -1.77 4.85
C LEU A 159 9.70 -3.14 5.38
N GLU A 160 9.35 -3.46 6.62
CA GLU A 160 9.65 -4.73 7.28
C GLU A 160 8.39 -5.34 7.93
N LYS A 161 8.50 -6.58 8.42
CA LYS A 161 7.41 -7.35 9.06
C LYS A 161 6.18 -7.54 8.16
N ASN A 162 6.40 -8.10 6.97
CA ASN A 162 5.37 -8.52 6.02
C ASN A 162 4.46 -7.35 5.55
N PRO A 163 5.02 -6.33 4.87
CA PRO A 163 4.19 -5.29 4.26
C PRO A 163 3.21 -5.89 3.22
N PRO A 164 2.06 -5.24 2.99
CA PRO A 164 1.10 -5.72 2.00
C PRO A 164 1.69 -5.77 0.59
N THR A 165 1.31 -6.79 -0.19
CA THR A 165 1.73 -6.92 -1.59
C THR A 165 1.34 -5.67 -2.38
N GLY A 166 2.28 -5.13 -3.15
CA GLY A 166 2.09 -3.91 -3.95
C GLY A 166 2.34 -2.61 -3.18
N ALA A 167 2.57 -2.66 -1.86
CA ALA A 167 3.05 -1.50 -1.12
C ALA A 167 4.53 -1.24 -1.41
N SER A 168 4.90 0.03 -1.50
CA SER A 168 6.26 0.47 -1.77
C SER A 168 6.63 1.70 -0.94
N ILE A 169 7.91 1.84 -0.64
CA ILE A 169 8.48 3.06 -0.07
C ILE A 169 9.72 3.44 -0.87
N ASP A 170 9.80 4.71 -1.26
CA ASP A 170 11.01 5.23 -1.89
C ASP A 170 12.14 5.31 -0.86
N SER A 171 13.21 4.57 -1.11
CA SER A 171 14.30 4.39 -0.16
C SER A 171 15.06 5.67 0.21
N LYS A 172 14.97 6.73 -0.60
CA LYS A 172 15.72 7.99 -0.37
C LYS A 172 14.85 9.08 0.22
N THR A 173 13.58 9.13 -0.19
CA THR A 173 12.64 10.18 0.19
C THR A 173 11.69 9.78 1.30
N GLY A 174 11.54 8.47 1.56
CA GLY A 174 10.58 7.95 2.53
C GLY A 174 9.13 8.04 2.05
N LYS A 175 8.89 8.33 0.77
CA LYS A 175 7.54 8.40 0.20
C LYS A 175 6.95 6.99 0.08
N PHE A 176 5.90 6.74 0.86
CA PHE A 176 5.11 5.52 0.82
C PHE A 176 3.99 5.63 -0.22
N LEU A 177 3.72 4.51 -0.91
CA LEU A 177 2.64 4.37 -1.88
C LEU A 177 2.08 2.96 -1.83
N TRP A 178 0.76 2.84 -1.71
CA TRP A 178 0.05 1.57 -1.84
C TRP A 178 -1.38 1.80 -2.32
N THR A 179 -1.85 0.93 -3.21
CA THR A 179 -3.25 0.88 -3.66
C THR A 179 -3.75 -0.55 -3.38
N PRO A 180 -4.54 -0.76 -2.31
CA PRO A 180 -5.04 -2.10 -1.99
C PRO A 180 -5.92 -2.63 -3.12
N THR A 181 -5.77 -3.90 -3.47
CA THR A 181 -6.70 -4.59 -4.37
C THR A 181 -8.01 -4.94 -3.66
N GLU A 182 -9.01 -5.34 -4.42
CA GLU A 182 -10.28 -5.83 -3.87
C GLU A 182 -10.07 -7.02 -2.93
N SER A 183 -9.23 -7.98 -3.32
CA SER A 183 -8.85 -9.12 -2.47
C SER A 183 -8.04 -8.76 -1.22
N GLN A 184 -7.64 -7.50 -1.06
CA GLN A 184 -6.86 -7.01 0.08
C GLN A 184 -7.75 -6.30 1.13
N GLY A 185 -9.05 -6.15 0.88
CA GLY A 185 -10.05 -5.65 1.83
C GLY A 185 -11.26 -6.59 1.92
N PRO A 186 -12.09 -6.50 2.99
CA PRO A 186 -11.84 -5.76 4.22
C PRO A 186 -10.79 -6.48 5.10
N ALA A 187 -9.70 -5.78 5.47
CA ALA A 187 -8.61 -6.36 6.26
C ALA A 187 -7.77 -5.29 6.98
N THR A 188 -6.89 -5.72 7.90
CA THR A 188 -5.95 -4.82 8.59
C THR A 188 -4.52 -5.33 8.40
N TYR A 189 -3.62 -4.41 8.03
CA TYR A 189 -2.20 -4.68 7.82
C TYR A 189 -1.38 -3.93 8.86
N VAL A 190 -0.49 -4.65 9.55
CA VAL A 190 0.45 -4.08 10.52
C VAL A 190 1.85 -4.44 10.07
N PHE A 191 2.66 -3.43 9.76
CA PHE A 191 4.04 -3.58 9.29
C PHE A 191 4.90 -2.43 9.83
N ASP A 192 6.23 -2.56 9.72
CA ASP A 192 7.16 -1.55 10.19
C ASP A 192 7.64 -0.67 9.03
N ILE A 193 7.69 0.64 9.25
CA ILE A 193 8.52 1.56 8.48
C ILE A 193 9.86 1.70 9.20
N VAL A 194 10.94 1.46 8.47
CA VAL A 194 12.31 1.47 9.00
C VAL A 194 13.10 2.58 8.32
N ALA A 195 13.83 3.36 9.12
CA ALA A 195 14.85 4.27 8.65
C ALA A 195 16.20 3.78 9.14
N LYS A 196 17.18 3.67 8.24
CA LYS A 196 18.52 3.14 8.54
C LYS A 196 19.60 4.07 8.02
N LYS A 197 20.62 4.33 8.85
CA LYS A 197 21.83 5.07 8.47
C LYS A 197 23.05 4.41 9.09
N GLY A 198 23.85 3.75 8.26
CA GLY A 198 24.98 2.94 8.71
C GLY A 198 24.51 1.79 9.61
N VAL A 199 25.00 1.77 10.86
CA VAL A 199 24.65 0.75 11.86
C VAL A 199 23.44 1.12 12.74
N VAL A 200 22.94 2.35 12.61
CA VAL A 200 21.79 2.82 13.40
C VAL A 200 20.51 2.68 12.59
N GLU A 201 19.47 2.19 13.24
CA GLU A 201 18.12 2.10 12.69
C GLU A 201 17.09 2.59 13.71
N ASP A 202 16.00 3.19 13.22
CA ASP A 202 14.77 3.40 13.99
C ASP A 202 13.59 2.82 13.20
N ARG A 203 12.57 2.37 13.93
CA ARG A 203 11.39 1.73 13.36
C ARG A 203 10.11 2.27 13.98
N LYS A 204 9.08 2.43 13.16
CA LYS A 204 7.71 2.74 13.60
C LYS A 204 6.72 1.73 13.05
N PRO A 205 5.88 1.13 13.90
CA PRO A 205 4.78 0.32 13.41
C PRO A 205 3.76 1.24 12.73
N LEU A 206 3.14 0.74 11.67
CA LEU A 206 2.04 1.38 10.97
C LEU A 206 0.90 0.37 10.83
N LYS A 207 -0.32 0.79 11.18
CA LYS A 207 -1.53 0.05 10.88
C LYS A 207 -2.26 0.73 9.73
N ILE A 208 -2.59 -0.03 8.68
CA ILE A 208 -3.51 0.38 7.63
C ILE A 208 -4.72 -0.54 7.64
N THR A 209 -5.90 0.02 7.86
CA THR A 209 -7.17 -0.70 7.73
C THR A 209 -7.73 -0.46 6.33
N VAL A 210 -7.89 -1.54 5.57
CA VAL A 210 -8.57 -1.51 4.27
C VAL A 210 -10.04 -1.82 4.50
N THR A 211 -10.90 -0.87 4.14
CA THR A 211 -12.35 -1.05 4.21
C THR A 211 -12.89 -1.38 2.83
N GLU A 212 -14.04 -2.04 2.79
CA GLU A 212 -14.83 -2.06 1.56
C GLU A 212 -15.25 -0.63 1.20
N PRO A 213 -15.48 -0.35 -0.10
CA PRO A 213 -16.08 0.91 -0.50
C PRO A 213 -17.43 1.02 0.20
N ALA A 214 -17.79 2.21 0.66
CA ALA A 214 -19.16 2.43 1.08
C ALA A 214 -20.06 2.06 -0.10
N ALA A 215 -21.02 1.15 0.13
CA ALA A 215 -22.05 0.86 -0.86
C ALA A 215 -22.57 2.19 -1.41
N PRO A 216 -22.69 2.35 -2.73
CA PRO A 216 -23.18 3.59 -3.30
C PRO A 216 -24.46 3.98 -2.58
N ILE A 217 -24.48 5.19 -2.03
CA ILE A 217 -25.67 5.73 -1.38
C ILE A 217 -26.69 5.88 -2.50
N ILE A 218 -27.55 4.90 -2.66
CA ILE A 218 -28.79 5.07 -3.41
C ILE A 218 -29.54 6.13 -2.62
N GLN A 219 -29.57 7.36 -3.14
CA GLN A 219 -30.52 8.33 -2.62
C GLN A 219 -31.88 7.64 -2.71
N PRO A 220 -32.60 7.45 -1.59
CA PRO A 220 -33.96 6.96 -1.69
C PRO A 220 -34.68 7.90 -2.64
N LYS A 221 -35.17 7.35 -3.75
CA LYS A 221 -36.20 8.02 -4.54
C LYS A 221 -37.22 8.52 -3.51
N PRO A 222 -37.55 9.82 -3.47
CA PRO A 222 -38.36 10.37 -2.40
C PRO A 222 -39.62 9.52 -2.26
N GLU A 223 -39.81 8.93 -1.08
CA GLU A 223 -41.07 8.27 -0.75
C GLU A 223 -42.19 9.29 -1.02
N PRO A 224 -43.27 8.88 -1.71
CA PRO A 224 -44.43 9.74 -1.84
C PRO A 224 -44.89 10.10 -0.43
N LYS A 225 -44.84 11.39 -0.12
CA LYS A 225 -45.51 11.92 1.07
C LYS A 225 -46.97 11.51 0.96
N VAL A 226 -47.44 10.71 1.93
CA VAL A 226 -48.87 10.41 2.08
C VAL A 226 -49.56 11.72 2.45
N GLU A 227 -49.97 12.45 1.43
CA GLU A 227 -50.95 13.53 1.50
C GLU A 227 -52.35 12.89 1.50
N PRO A 228 -53.36 13.46 2.19
CA PRO A 228 -54.63 12.78 2.42
C PRO A 228 -55.28 12.41 1.10
N GLU A 229 -55.70 11.15 1.02
CA GLU A 229 -56.41 10.51 -0.08
C GLU A 229 -57.35 11.50 -0.81
N PRO A 230 -57.00 11.94 -2.04
CA PRO A 230 -58.01 12.43 -2.95
C PRO A 230 -58.72 11.20 -3.55
N GLU A 231 -60.04 11.29 -3.61
CA GLU A 231 -60.97 10.33 -4.19
C GLU A 231 -60.45 9.60 -5.46
N PRO A 232 -60.88 8.35 -5.69
CA PRO A 232 -60.28 7.48 -6.70
C PRO A 232 -60.41 8.11 -8.09
N LYS A 233 -59.28 8.59 -8.62
CA LYS A 233 -59.11 8.75 -10.06
C LYS A 233 -58.56 7.46 -10.61
N VAL A 234 -59.40 6.81 -11.39
CA VAL A 234 -59.08 5.69 -12.28
C VAL A 234 -57.72 5.95 -12.95
N GLU A 235 -56.72 5.16 -12.56
CA GLU A 235 -55.50 4.98 -13.33
C GLU A 235 -55.89 4.28 -14.65
N PRO A 236 -55.53 4.82 -15.83
CA PRO A 236 -55.79 4.11 -17.06
C PRO A 236 -54.91 2.87 -17.08
N GLU A 237 -55.49 1.70 -17.39
CA GLU A 237 -54.73 0.52 -17.79
C GLU A 237 -53.66 0.90 -18.82
N PRO A 238 -52.51 0.21 -18.88
CA PRO A 238 -51.52 0.47 -19.91
C PRO A 238 -52.18 0.21 -21.27
N THR A 239 -52.53 1.29 -21.96
CA THR A 239 -52.86 1.23 -23.38
C THR A 239 -51.66 0.61 -24.07
N GLU A 240 -51.84 -0.54 -24.73
CA GLU A 240 -50.85 -1.09 -25.65
C GLU A 240 -50.62 -0.06 -26.78
N VAL A 241 -49.64 0.81 -26.58
CA VAL A 241 -49.17 1.70 -27.63
C VAL A 241 -48.29 0.84 -28.54
N GLY A 242 -48.77 0.56 -29.76
CA GLY A 242 -48.01 -0.19 -30.77
C GLY A 242 -46.75 0.54 -31.23
N ILE A 243 -46.04 0.00 -32.21
CA ILE A 243 -44.79 0.59 -32.73
C ILE A 243 -45.00 2.06 -33.15
N ALA A 244 -44.04 2.92 -32.80
CA ALA A 244 -44.15 4.35 -32.98
C ALA A 244 -44.20 4.76 -34.47
N PRO A 245 -44.96 5.83 -34.82
CA PRO A 245 -45.14 6.23 -36.22
C PRO A 245 -43.87 6.66 -36.96
N PHE A 246 -42.80 6.99 -36.23
CA PHE A 246 -41.52 7.39 -36.82
C PHE A 246 -40.64 6.20 -37.23
N VAL A 247 -41.02 4.99 -36.81
CA VAL A 247 -40.29 3.76 -37.09
C VAL A 247 -40.62 3.30 -38.50
N ASP A 248 -39.57 3.18 -39.31
CA ASP A 248 -39.67 2.66 -40.67
C ASP A 248 -39.57 1.13 -40.58
N PRO A 249 -40.62 0.38 -40.95
CA PRO A 249 -40.63 -1.08 -40.83
C PRO A 249 -39.60 -1.77 -41.74
N THR A 250 -38.99 -1.04 -42.68
CA THR A 250 -37.91 -1.57 -43.54
C THR A 250 -36.52 -1.36 -42.96
N LYS A 251 -36.40 -0.60 -41.86
CA LYS A 251 -35.14 -0.36 -41.16
C LYS A 251 -35.04 -1.25 -39.93
N ASP A 252 -33.81 -1.61 -39.62
CA ASP A 252 -33.49 -2.36 -38.42
C ASP A 252 -33.90 -1.57 -37.16
N PRO A 253 -34.78 -2.10 -36.29
CA PRO A 253 -35.23 -1.43 -35.07
C PRO A 253 -34.09 -1.06 -34.12
N GLN A 254 -33.02 -1.86 -34.08
CA GLN A 254 -31.86 -1.59 -33.23
C GLN A 254 -31.12 -0.31 -33.65
N SER A 255 -31.10 0.03 -34.95
CA SER A 255 -30.51 1.29 -35.43
C SER A 255 -31.15 2.54 -34.82
N TYR A 256 -32.43 2.50 -34.40
CA TYR A 256 -33.09 3.61 -33.73
C TYR A 256 -32.66 3.74 -32.27
N VAL A 257 -32.46 2.62 -31.59
CA VAL A 257 -31.89 2.54 -30.24
C VAL A 257 -30.46 3.07 -30.23
N ASP A 258 -29.66 2.67 -31.23
CA ASP A 258 -28.27 3.14 -31.36
C ASP A 258 -28.19 4.65 -31.58
N ARG A 259 -29.10 5.21 -32.38
CA ARG A 259 -29.20 6.67 -32.55
C ARG A 259 -29.69 7.36 -31.29
N TYR A 260 -30.63 6.76 -30.55
CA TYR A 260 -31.08 7.29 -29.26
C TYR A 260 -29.95 7.36 -28.23
N ASN A 261 -29.09 6.35 -28.19
CA ASN A 261 -27.99 6.29 -27.23
C ASN A 261 -26.79 7.15 -27.65
N ASN A 262 -26.53 7.32 -28.95
CA ASN A 262 -25.31 7.97 -29.45
C ASN A 262 -25.51 9.39 -30.00
N GLU A 263 -26.73 9.82 -30.36
CA GLU A 263 -27.02 11.16 -30.90
C GLU A 263 -27.85 12.00 -29.89
N PRO A 264 -27.24 12.96 -29.15
CA PRO A 264 -27.96 13.77 -28.15
C PRO A 264 -29.14 14.56 -28.71
N SER A 265 -29.05 15.01 -29.97
CA SER A 265 -30.14 15.68 -30.67
C SER A 265 -31.32 14.76 -30.96
N TYR A 266 -31.05 13.49 -31.27
CA TYR A 266 -32.09 12.49 -31.54
C TYR A 266 -32.79 12.07 -30.24
N LYS A 267 -32.02 11.87 -29.15
CA LYS A 267 -32.56 11.65 -27.81
C LYS A 267 -33.50 12.78 -27.37
N LYS A 268 -33.03 14.03 -27.47
CA LYS A 268 -33.84 15.20 -27.10
C LYS A 268 -35.11 15.33 -27.95
N TRP A 269 -35.04 14.96 -29.24
CA TRP A 269 -36.20 14.93 -30.12
C TRP A 269 -37.19 13.83 -29.71
N PHE A 270 -36.73 12.61 -29.45
CA PHE A 270 -37.58 11.50 -29.01
C PHE A 270 -38.29 11.84 -27.71
N ASP A 271 -37.53 12.25 -26.68
CA ASP A 271 -38.05 12.56 -25.34
C ASP A 271 -39.08 13.71 -25.37
N ALA A 272 -39.00 14.61 -26.36
CA ALA A 272 -39.92 15.74 -26.49
C ALA A 272 -41.17 15.44 -27.34
N ASN A 273 -41.11 14.47 -28.26
CA ASN A 273 -42.17 14.24 -29.25
C ASN A 273 -42.97 12.94 -29.01
N PHE A 274 -42.44 12.01 -28.22
CA PHE A 274 -43.05 10.70 -27.97
C PHE A 274 -43.16 10.38 -26.46
N PRO A 275 -43.76 11.26 -25.63
CA PRO A 275 -43.90 11.04 -24.20
C PRO A 275 -44.81 9.86 -23.83
N GLU A 276 -45.57 9.34 -24.79
CA GLU A 276 -46.45 8.18 -24.61
C GLU A 276 -45.70 6.83 -24.54
N TYR A 277 -44.41 6.79 -24.90
CA TYR A 277 -43.56 5.61 -24.75
C TYR A 277 -42.67 5.72 -23.52
N SER A 278 -42.58 4.64 -22.74
CA SER A 278 -41.72 4.56 -21.56
C SER A 278 -40.23 4.43 -21.91
N SER A 279 -39.91 3.85 -23.07
CA SER A 279 -38.53 3.71 -23.57
C SER A 279 -38.47 3.67 -25.10
N ILE A 280 -37.28 3.93 -25.66
CA ILE A 280 -37.05 3.76 -27.10
C ILE A 280 -37.28 2.31 -27.54
N TYR A 281 -37.01 1.33 -26.68
CA TYR A 281 -37.24 -0.09 -26.93
C TYR A 281 -38.72 -0.38 -27.15
N GLN A 282 -39.59 0.14 -26.28
CA GLN A 282 -41.04 0.04 -26.45
C GLN A 282 -41.49 0.71 -27.77
N ALA A 283 -40.97 1.89 -28.10
CA ALA A 283 -41.33 2.62 -29.31
C ALA A 283 -40.97 1.89 -30.60
N VAL A 284 -39.92 1.07 -30.58
CA VAL A 284 -39.45 0.33 -31.77
C VAL A 284 -39.88 -1.14 -31.77
N GLY A 285 -40.62 -1.58 -30.74
CA GLY A 285 -41.05 -2.97 -30.60
C GLY A 285 -39.92 -3.94 -30.28
N LEU A 286 -38.87 -3.47 -29.59
CA LEU A 286 -37.81 -4.31 -29.04
C LEU A 286 -38.05 -4.55 -27.56
N GLU A 287 -37.66 -5.73 -27.09
CA GLU A 287 -37.56 -5.99 -25.66
C GLU A 287 -36.43 -5.16 -25.07
N GLU A 288 -36.71 -4.52 -23.94
CA GLU A 288 -35.70 -3.76 -23.21
C GLU A 288 -34.71 -4.76 -22.61
N PRO A 289 -33.39 -4.63 -22.85
CA PRO A 289 -32.41 -5.53 -22.28
C PRO A 289 -32.58 -5.50 -20.76
N LYS A 290 -32.67 -6.69 -20.13
CA LYS A 290 -32.69 -6.80 -18.68
C LYS A 290 -31.47 -6.05 -18.14
N GLY A 291 -31.73 -4.99 -17.38
CA GLY A 291 -30.67 -4.24 -16.74
C GLY A 291 -29.91 -5.17 -15.81
N ILE A 292 -28.58 -5.13 -15.86
CA ILE A 292 -27.77 -5.71 -14.80
C ILE A 292 -27.88 -4.81 -13.57
N ASP A 293 -28.04 -5.40 -12.41
CA ASP A 293 -28.12 -4.63 -11.18
C ASP A 293 -26.80 -3.89 -10.91
N PRO A 294 -26.82 -2.75 -10.20
CA PRO A 294 -25.62 -1.95 -9.97
C PRO A 294 -24.47 -2.67 -9.26
N PHE A 295 -24.73 -3.80 -8.58
CA PHE A 295 -23.70 -4.62 -7.94
C PHE A 295 -23.02 -5.60 -8.90
N VAL A 296 -23.59 -5.81 -10.08
CA VAL A 296 -23.06 -6.69 -11.12
C VAL A 296 -22.10 -5.86 -11.98
N ASP A 297 -20.80 -6.17 -11.86
CA ASP A 297 -19.78 -5.62 -12.74
C ASP A 297 -19.97 -6.17 -14.16
N PRO A 298 -20.21 -5.31 -15.18
CA PRO A 298 -20.41 -5.73 -16.57
C PRO A 298 -19.19 -6.42 -17.20
N ASN A 299 -18.01 -6.31 -16.59
CA ASN A 299 -16.78 -6.93 -17.09
C ASN A 299 -16.54 -8.34 -16.50
N ILE A 300 -17.39 -8.77 -15.57
CA ILE A 300 -17.31 -10.08 -14.94
C ILE A 300 -18.38 -10.98 -15.55
N ASP A 301 -18.01 -12.21 -15.90
CA ASP A 301 -18.92 -13.19 -16.47
C ASP A 301 -20.14 -13.40 -15.56
N PRO A 302 -21.39 -13.27 -16.05
CA PRO A 302 -22.60 -13.50 -15.25
C PRO A 302 -22.61 -14.83 -14.47
N GLN A 303 -21.98 -15.87 -15.00
CA GLN A 303 -21.86 -17.17 -14.36
C GLN A 303 -21.09 -17.10 -13.03
N TYR A 304 -20.15 -16.15 -12.89
CA TYR A 304 -19.43 -15.93 -11.63
C TYR A 304 -20.39 -15.62 -10.48
N TYR A 305 -21.36 -14.72 -10.68
CA TYR A 305 -22.31 -14.34 -9.64
C TYR A 305 -23.28 -15.46 -9.31
N ILE A 306 -23.69 -16.24 -10.32
CA ILE A 306 -24.50 -17.45 -10.16
C ILE A 306 -23.72 -18.50 -9.34
N ASP A 307 -22.45 -18.71 -9.64
CA ASP A 307 -21.60 -19.67 -8.93
C ASP A 307 -21.37 -19.25 -7.47
N ARG A 308 -21.18 -17.95 -7.21
CA ARG A 308 -21.12 -17.41 -5.84
C ARG A 308 -22.44 -17.59 -5.10
N TYR A 309 -23.56 -17.32 -5.75
CA TYR A 309 -24.89 -17.52 -5.18
C TYR A 309 -25.15 -18.98 -4.80
N ASN A 310 -24.73 -19.93 -5.63
CA ASN A 310 -24.95 -21.35 -5.39
C ASN A 310 -23.94 -21.97 -4.41
N ASN A 311 -22.70 -21.47 -4.36
CA ASN A 311 -21.62 -22.11 -3.60
C ASN A 311 -21.16 -21.37 -2.34
N GLU A 312 -21.46 -20.07 -2.18
CA GLU A 312 -21.07 -19.28 -1.00
C GLU A 312 -22.29 -18.95 -0.10
N PRO A 313 -22.48 -19.64 1.04
CA PRO A 313 -23.63 -19.41 1.92
C PRO A 313 -23.75 -17.98 2.45
N SER A 314 -22.61 -17.29 2.64
CA SER A 314 -22.57 -15.89 3.04
C SER A 314 -23.08 -14.96 1.94
N TYR A 315 -22.71 -15.22 0.68
CA TYR A 315 -23.14 -14.44 -0.47
C TYR A 315 -24.63 -14.67 -0.74
N LYS A 316 -25.10 -15.92 -0.70
CA LYS A 316 -26.53 -16.25 -0.81
C LYS A 316 -27.36 -15.55 0.25
N LYS A 317 -26.94 -15.63 1.52
CA LYS A 317 -27.64 -14.98 2.63
C LYS A 317 -27.67 -13.46 2.48
N TRP A 318 -26.60 -12.86 1.97
CA TRP A 318 -26.56 -11.44 1.66
C TRP A 318 -27.52 -11.09 0.51
N PHE A 319 -27.48 -11.84 -0.59
CA PHE A 319 -28.34 -11.60 -1.75
C PHE A 319 -29.82 -11.71 -1.37
N ASP A 320 -30.22 -12.83 -0.75
CA ASP A 320 -31.62 -13.08 -0.35
C ASP A 320 -32.13 -12.03 0.67
N ALA A 321 -31.24 -11.43 1.47
CA ALA A 321 -31.62 -10.42 2.45
C ALA A 321 -31.75 -9.01 1.86
N ASN A 322 -31.01 -8.69 0.78
CA ASN A 322 -31.00 -7.36 0.16
C ASN A 322 -31.93 -7.28 -1.06
N PHE A 323 -32.21 -8.41 -1.71
CA PHE A 323 -33.00 -8.51 -2.93
C PHE A 323 -34.07 -9.62 -2.79
N PRO A 324 -35.03 -9.49 -1.85
CA PRO A 324 -35.96 -10.58 -1.51
C PRO A 324 -36.94 -10.95 -2.63
N ASP A 325 -37.18 -10.03 -3.57
CA ASP A 325 -38.15 -10.18 -4.66
C ASP A 325 -37.47 -10.40 -6.03
N MET A 326 -36.19 -10.77 -6.05
CA MET A 326 -35.38 -10.84 -7.27
C MET A 326 -34.55 -12.11 -7.28
N THR A 327 -34.40 -12.72 -8.47
CA THR A 327 -33.52 -13.88 -8.65
C THR A 327 -32.10 -13.45 -9.02
N ILE A 328 -31.11 -14.32 -8.74
CA ILE A 328 -29.74 -14.04 -9.18
C ILE A 328 -29.64 -13.94 -10.70
N TYR A 329 -30.51 -14.63 -11.44
CA TYR A 329 -30.59 -14.56 -12.90
C TYR A 329 -31.09 -13.20 -13.38
N ASP A 330 -32.13 -12.65 -12.75
CA ASP A 330 -32.63 -11.32 -13.06
C ASP A 330 -31.57 -10.26 -12.78
N ALA A 331 -30.85 -10.38 -11.66
CA ALA A 331 -29.82 -9.41 -11.28
C ALA A 331 -28.65 -9.35 -12.28
N VAL A 332 -28.28 -10.49 -12.88
CA VAL A 332 -27.21 -10.56 -13.89
C VAL A 332 -27.73 -10.43 -15.34
N GLY A 333 -29.00 -10.10 -15.51
CA GLY A 333 -29.61 -9.91 -16.83
C GLY A 333 -29.76 -11.19 -17.65
N LEU A 334 -29.91 -12.35 -17.00
CA LEU A 334 -30.13 -13.65 -17.63
C LEU A 334 -31.58 -14.14 -17.46
N GLU A 335 -31.96 -15.11 -18.29
CA GLU A 335 -33.20 -15.88 -18.10
C GLU A 335 -32.95 -17.00 -17.08
N GLU A 336 -33.90 -17.16 -16.15
CA GLU A 336 -33.86 -18.27 -15.21
C GLU A 336 -34.14 -19.59 -15.95
N PRO A 337 -33.32 -20.64 -15.77
CA PRO A 337 -33.54 -21.90 -16.45
C PRO A 337 -34.84 -22.56 -15.97
N GLU A 338 -35.74 -22.87 -16.91
CA GLU A 338 -36.93 -23.67 -16.61
C GLU A 338 -36.52 -25.04 -16.07
N ILE A 339 -36.73 -25.27 -14.76
CA ILE A 339 -36.63 -26.60 -14.18
C ILE A 339 -37.81 -27.40 -14.72
N LYS A 340 -37.57 -28.22 -15.74
CA LYS A 340 -38.50 -29.31 -16.06
C LYS A 340 -38.45 -30.29 -14.91
N GLU A 341 -39.38 -30.17 -13.96
CA GLU A 341 -39.62 -31.22 -12.98
C GLU A 341 -39.79 -32.52 -13.74
N GLN A 342 -38.89 -33.47 -13.47
CA GLN A 342 -39.01 -34.81 -14.01
C GLN A 342 -40.22 -35.42 -13.31
N GLU A 343 -41.37 -35.47 -14.00
CA GLU A 343 -42.56 -36.16 -13.50
C GLU A 343 -42.12 -37.53 -12.96
N ILE A 344 -42.30 -37.73 -11.65
CA ILE A 344 -42.05 -39.01 -11.01
C ILE A 344 -43.05 -39.97 -11.68
N GLY A 345 -42.53 -40.83 -12.55
CA GLY A 345 -43.35 -41.71 -13.37
C GLY A 345 -44.31 -42.49 -12.49
N GLN A 346 -45.59 -42.50 -12.89
CA GLN A 346 -46.58 -43.37 -12.27
C GLN A 346 -46.07 -44.82 -12.36
N CYS A 347 -46.04 -45.51 -11.22
CA CYS A 347 -45.74 -46.93 -11.18
C CYS A 347 -46.77 -47.68 -12.06
N GLY A 348 -46.30 -48.65 -12.84
CA GLY A 348 -47.16 -49.42 -13.74
C GLY A 348 -48.24 -50.18 -12.96
N PRO A 349 -49.32 -50.63 -13.64
CA PRO A 349 -50.39 -51.38 -12.99
C PRO A 349 -49.87 -52.61 -12.22
N GLY A 350 -50.20 -52.72 -10.93
CA GLY A 350 -49.73 -53.78 -10.03
C GLY A 350 -48.47 -53.41 -9.23
N THR A 351 -48.03 -52.16 -9.26
CA THR A 351 -46.93 -51.65 -8.44
C THR A 351 -47.28 -50.32 -7.77
N ASP A 352 -46.90 -50.14 -6.51
CA ASP A 352 -47.03 -48.90 -5.73
C ASP A 352 -45.66 -48.29 -5.44
N LEU A 353 -45.62 -46.97 -5.28
CA LEU A 353 -44.40 -46.23 -4.95
C LEU A 353 -44.12 -46.34 -3.44
N VAL A 354 -43.05 -47.05 -3.06
CA VAL A 354 -42.56 -47.14 -1.67
C VAL A 354 -41.12 -46.65 -1.63
N ASP A 355 -40.83 -45.63 -0.81
CA ASP A 355 -39.50 -45.01 -0.67
C ASP A 355 -38.84 -44.60 -2.00
N GLY A 356 -39.65 -44.16 -2.98
CA GLY A 356 -39.17 -43.71 -4.29
C GLY A 356 -38.87 -44.83 -5.29
N VAL A 357 -39.22 -46.08 -4.99
CA VAL A 357 -39.07 -47.23 -5.89
C VAL A 357 -40.43 -47.91 -6.07
N CYS A 358 -40.80 -48.24 -7.31
CA CYS A 358 -42.03 -49.01 -7.59
C CYS A 358 -41.86 -50.45 -7.08
N ALA A 359 -42.68 -50.84 -6.11
CA ALA A 359 -42.72 -52.18 -5.53
C ALA A 359 -44.04 -52.87 -5.92
N ILE A 360 -44.02 -54.18 -6.14
CA ILE A 360 -45.21 -54.96 -6.49
C ILE A 360 -46.14 -55.03 -5.27
N VAL A 361 -47.43 -54.74 -5.50
CA VAL A 361 -48.50 -54.77 -4.48
C VAL A 361 -49.18 -56.12 -4.44
#